data_AF-A0A973A3J4-F1
#
_entry.id   AF-A0A973A3J4-F1
#
_cell.length_a   1.000
_cell.length_b   1.000
_cell.length_c   1.000
_cell.angle_alpha   90.00
_cell.angle_beta   90.00
_cell.angle_gamma   90.00
#
_symmetry.space_group_name_H-M   'P 1'
#
loop_
_entity.id
_entity.type
_entity.pdbx_description
1 polymer ?
#
loop_
_entity_poly.entity_id
_entity_poly.type
_entity_poly.pdbx_seq_one_letter_code
_entity_poly.pdbx_strand_id
1 'polypeptide(L)'
;MIFPILKSIHILFIATWFGLVVTLEFMWKKSDYLKEKPIQQLSLFLVKRLEFIVGLFVLITGLLMIFYDPSFFKFGWLHVKITIWVIVFGMGHMVRSRLEKIQAGTDHAKALVNLNRIVLFGLILAIFMVELKPF
;
A
#
# COMPACT_ATOMS: atom_id res chain seq x y z
N MET A 1 6.12 -3.77 -27.14
CA MET A 1 4.98 -4.54 -26.60
C MET A 1 5.13 -4.94 -25.13
N ILE A 2 6.36 -5.13 -24.62
CA ILE A 2 6.59 -5.58 -23.23
C ILE A 2 6.30 -4.48 -22.18
N PHE A 3 6.68 -3.23 -22.46
CA PHE A 3 6.50 -2.13 -21.50
C PHE A 3 5.03 -1.87 -21.07
N PRO A 4 4.05 -1.80 -21.99
CA PRO A 4 2.64 -1.65 -21.60
C PRO A 4 2.13 -2.79 -20.73
N ILE A 5 2.57 -4.04 -20.99
CA ILE A 5 2.21 -5.20 -20.18
C ILE A 5 2.75 -5.03 -18.76
N LEU A 6 4.01 -4.62 -18.63
CA LEU A 6 4.65 -4.38 -17.34
C LEU A 6 3.96 -3.25 -16.56
N LYS A 7 3.59 -2.15 -17.23
CA LYS A 7 2.81 -1.05 -16.64
C LYS A 7 1.45 -1.55 -16.14
N SER A 8 0.73 -2.37 -16.92
CA SER A 8 -0.55 -2.95 -16.50
C SER A 8 -0.42 -3.87 -15.29
N ILE A 9 0.63 -4.70 -15.26
CA ILE A 9 0.92 -5.56 -14.09
C ILE A 9 1.22 -4.71 -12.85
N HIS A 10 2.02 -3.64 -12.99
CA HIS A 10 2.29 -2.72 -11.90
C HIS A 10 1.00 -2.10 -11.35
N ILE A 11 0.12 -1.56 -12.22
CA ILE A 11 -1.18 -1.01 -11.84
C ILE A 11 -2.06 -2.05 -11.14
N LEU A 12 -2.07 -3.30 -11.62
CA LEU A 12 -2.84 -4.38 -11.01
C LEU A 12 -2.41 -4.62 -9.56
N PHE A 13 -1.11 -4.65 -9.28
CA PHE A 13 -0.62 -4.80 -7.90
C PHE A 13 -0.93 -3.57 -7.04
N ILE A 14 -0.84 -2.36 -7.58
CA ILE A 14 -1.25 -1.14 -6.86
C ILE A 14 -2.74 -1.21 -6.49
N ALA A 15 -3.59 -1.58 -7.44
CA ALA A 15 -5.03 -1.73 -7.23
C ALA A 15 -5.35 -2.83 -6.20
N THR A 16 -4.60 -3.94 -6.24
CA THR A 16 -4.71 -5.02 -5.24
C THR A 16 -4.32 -4.51 -3.85
N TRP A 17 -3.26 -3.71 -3.74
CA TRP A 17 -2.84 -3.11 -2.48
C TRP A 17 -3.92 -2.16 -1.95
N PHE A 18 -4.44 -1.30 -2.82
CA PHE A 18 -5.54 -0.40 -2.49
C PHE A 18 -6.75 -1.16 -1.94
N GLY A 19 -7.18 -2.24 -2.63
CA GLY A 19 -8.28 -3.09 -2.16
C GLY A 19 -8.03 -3.71 -0.79
N LEU A 20 -6.79 -4.11 -0.49
CA LEU A 20 -6.41 -4.65 0.81
C LEU A 20 -6.51 -3.61 1.93
N VAL A 21 -6.01 -2.40 1.70
CA VAL A 21 -6.08 -1.29 2.68
C VAL A 21 -7.52 -0.83 2.90
N VAL A 22 -8.36 -0.82 1.86
CA VAL A 22 -9.81 -0.55 1.98
C VAL A 22 -10.50 -1.64 2.80
N THR A 23 -10.19 -2.91 2.52
CA THR A 23 -10.73 -4.05 3.28
C THR A 23 -10.37 -3.94 4.77
N LEU A 24 -9.14 -3.52 5.08
CA LEU A 24 -8.68 -3.29 6.44
C LEU A 24 -9.50 -2.18 7.13
N GLU A 25 -9.82 -1.07 6.45
CA GLU A 25 -10.68 0.00 6.99
C GLU A 25 -12.06 -0.53 7.39
N PHE A 26 -12.71 -1.30 6.50
CA PHE A 26 -14.05 -1.85 6.77
C PHE A 26 -14.03 -2.88 7.89
N MET A 27 -13.04 -3.77 7.89
CA MET A 27 -12.88 -4.78 8.94
C MET A 27 -12.67 -4.14 10.31
N TRP A 28 -11.86 -3.08 10.40
CA TRP A 28 -11.62 -2.41 11.68
C TRP A 28 -12.80 -1.60 12.18
N LYS A 29 -13.53 -0.92 11.29
CA LYS A 29 -14.80 -0.29 11.69
C LYS A 29 -15.79 -1.30 12.27
N LYS A 30 -15.82 -2.52 11.72
CA LYS A 30 -16.69 -3.60 12.21
C LYS A 30 -16.16 -4.24 13.50
N SER A 31 -14.84 -4.46 13.62
CA SER A 31 -14.24 -5.10 14.80
C SER A 31 -14.25 -4.21 16.04
N ASP A 32 -14.11 -2.90 15.89
CA ASP A 32 -14.17 -1.96 17.03
C ASP A 32 -15.59 -1.93 17.63
N TYR A 33 -16.60 -2.18 16.79
CA TYR A 33 -18.00 -2.31 17.20
C TYR A 33 -18.30 -3.67 17.86
N LEU A 34 -17.74 -4.77 17.36
CA LEU A 34 -18.08 -6.14 17.80
C LEU A 34 -17.06 -6.81 18.73
N LYS A 35 -15.87 -6.23 18.91
CA LYS A 35 -14.70 -6.80 19.63
C LYS A 35 -14.35 -8.24 19.23
N GLU A 36 -14.57 -8.59 17.96
CA GLU A 36 -14.39 -9.95 17.45
C GLU A 36 -12.90 -10.29 17.22
N LYS A 37 -12.36 -11.19 18.05
CA LYS A 37 -11.01 -11.75 17.90
C LYS A 37 -10.69 -12.31 16.49
N PRO A 38 -11.61 -13.00 15.79
CA PRO A 38 -11.34 -13.50 14.44
C PRO A 38 -11.02 -12.39 13.42
N ILE A 39 -11.71 -11.26 13.50
CA ILE A 39 -11.49 -10.12 12.58
C ILE A 39 -10.10 -9.50 12.81
N GLN A 40 -9.66 -9.41 14.06
CA GLN A 40 -8.33 -8.90 14.40
C GLN A 40 -7.21 -9.82 13.90
N GLN A 41 -7.38 -11.14 14.00
CA GLN A 41 -6.41 -12.11 13.48
C GLN A 41 -6.33 -12.08 11.96
N LEU A 42 -7.48 -12.02 11.27
CA LEU A 42 -7.52 -11.89 9.82
C LEU A 42 -6.86 -10.57 9.36
N SER A 43 -7.11 -9.47 10.05
CA SER A 43 -6.48 -8.17 9.77
C SER A 43 -4.96 -8.24 9.86
N LEU A 44 -4.42 -8.91 10.89
CA LEU A 44 -2.98 -9.15 10.99
C LEU A 44 -2.44 -10.02 9.87
N PHE A 45 -3.17 -11.06 9.46
CA PHE A 45 -2.77 -11.90 8.34
C PHE A 45 -2.69 -11.10 7.03
N LEU A 46 -3.70 -10.27 6.75
CA LEU A 46 -3.74 -9.41 5.57
C LEU A 46 -2.53 -8.47 5.54
N VAL A 47 -2.24 -7.78 6.64
CA VAL A 47 -1.12 -6.82 6.72
C VAL A 47 0.25 -7.51 6.74
N LYS A 48 0.42 -8.62 7.46
CA LYS A 48 1.73 -9.27 7.60
C LYS A 48 2.17 -10.02 6.35
N ARG A 49 1.23 -10.64 5.63
CA ARG A 49 1.55 -11.47 4.46
C ARG A 49 1.17 -10.78 3.17
N LEU A 50 -0.10 -10.47 2.99
CA LEU A 50 -0.60 -10.02 1.69
C LEU A 50 -0.13 -8.61 1.36
N GLU A 51 -0.18 -7.67 2.30
CA GLU A 51 0.32 -6.30 2.08
C GLU A 51 1.80 -6.30 1.69
N PHE A 52 2.62 -7.09 2.42
CA PHE A 52 4.04 -7.22 2.14
C PHE A 52 4.31 -7.83 0.76
N ILE A 53 3.61 -8.92 0.41
CA ILE A 53 3.76 -9.57 -0.91
C ILE A 53 3.37 -8.59 -2.02
N VAL A 54 2.20 -7.96 -1.91
CA VAL A 54 1.71 -7.04 -2.94
C VAL A 54 2.61 -5.82 -3.07
N GLY A 55 3.05 -5.24 -1.95
CA GLY A 55 4.01 -4.14 -1.95
C GLY A 55 5.31 -4.55 -2.65
N LEU A 56 5.88 -5.71 -2.31
CA LEU A 56 7.09 -6.21 -2.95
C LEU A 56 6.93 -6.33 -4.48
N PHE A 57 5.78 -6.81 -4.97
CA PHE A 57 5.50 -6.85 -6.40
C PHE A 57 5.40 -5.47 -7.05
N VAL A 58 4.79 -4.48 -6.37
CA VAL A 58 4.78 -3.08 -6.84
C VAL A 58 6.22 -2.56 -6.97
N LEU A 59 7.08 -2.84 -6.00
CA LEU A 59 8.49 -2.41 -6.03
C LEU A 59 9.26 -3.08 -7.17
N ILE A 60 9.14 -4.40 -7.32
CA ILE A 60 9.80 -5.17 -8.39
C ILE A 60 9.36 -4.67 -9.76
N THR A 61 8.06 -4.53 -9.98
CA THR A 61 7.52 -4.09 -11.27
C THR A 61 7.87 -2.63 -11.57
N GLY A 62 7.91 -1.77 -10.56
CA GLY A 62 8.40 -0.39 -10.67
C GLY A 62 9.87 -0.33 -11.08
N LEU A 63 10.75 -1.10 -10.44
CA LEU A 63 12.17 -1.19 -10.78
C LEU A 63 12.36 -1.74 -12.20
N LEU A 64 11.62 -2.78 -12.58
CA LEU A 64 11.70 -3.34 -13.93
C LEU A 64 11.33 -2.31 -15.01
N MET A 65 10.35 -1.43 -14.75
CA MET A 65 10.00 -0.35 -15.70
C MET A 65 11.15 0.64 -15.86
N ILE A 66 11.83 1.00 -14.76
CA ILE A 66 13.00 1.89 -14.78
C ILE A 66 14.17 1.25 -15.53
N PHE A 67 14.41 -0.05 -15.35
CA PHE A 67 15.46 -0.77 -16.08
C PHE A 67 15.14 -0.92 -17.58
N TYR A 68 13.87 -1.04 -17.93
CA TYR A 68 13.45 -1.15 -19.33
C TYR A 68 13.60 0.17 -20.09
N ASP A 69 13.33 1.30 -19.45
CA ASP A 69 13.56 2.63 -20.02
C ASP A 69 14.34 3.54 -19.06
N PRO A 70 15.69 3.54 -19.16
CA PRO A 70 16.54 4.37 -18.32
C PRO A 70 16.36 5.88 -18.54
N SER A 71 15.62 6.32 -19.57
CA SER A 71 15.34 7.75 -19.77
C SER A 71 14.53 8.35 -18.62
N PHE A 72 13.84 7.52 -17.83
CA PHE A 72 13.08 7.92 -16.64
C PHE A 72 13.92 8.63 -15.58
N PHE A 73 15.22 8.32 -15.49
CA PHE A 73 16.15 9.04 -14.60
C PHE A 73 16.35 10.51 -14.98
N LYS A 74 16.07 10.90 -16.23
CA LYS A 74 16.17 12.29 -16.69
C LYS A 74 14.92 13.10 -16.34
N PHE A 75 13.83 12.45 -15.95
CA PHE A 75 12.58 13.12 -15.58
C PHE A 75 12.47 13.23 -14.06
N GLY A 76 12.30 14.46 -13.54
CA GLY A 76 12.14 14.69 -12.10
C GLY A 76 10.93 13.98 -11.46
N TRP A 77 9.97 13.55 -12.28
CA TRP A 77 8.79 12.80 -11.85
C TRP A 77 9.12 11.43 -11.25
N LEU A 78 10.24 10.81 -11.64
CA LEU A 78 10.66 9.54 -11.07
C LEU A 78 10.91 9.66 -9.57
N HIS A 79 11.62 10.71 -9.15
CA HIS A 79 11.91 10.96 -7.74
C HIS A 79 10.62 11.14 -6.93
N VAL A 80 9.66 11.91 -7.45
CA VAL A 80 8.36 12.12 -6.78
C VAL A 80 7.62 10.78 -6.61
N LYS A 81 7.56 9.95 -7.65
CA LYS A 81 6.93 8.62 -7.59
C LYS A 81 7.59 7.73 -6.53
N ILE A 82 8.92 7.68 -6.51
CA ILE A 82 9.68 6.90 -5.51
C ILE A 82 9.41 7.44 -4.10
N THR A 83 9.42 8.76 -3.89
CA THR A 83 9.13 9.36 -2.59
C THR A 83 7.74 8.98 -2.09
N ILE A 84 6.72 9.02 -2.94
CA ILE A 84 5.37 8.56 -2.57
C ILE A 84 5.39 7.10 -2.17
N TRP A 85 6.04 6.23 -2.95
CA TRP A 85 6.15 4.81 -2.60
C TRP A 85 6.84 4.60 -1.26
N VAL A 86 7.97 5.26 -1.01
CA VAL A 86 8.68 5.18 0.28
C VAL A 86 7.77 5.61 1.44
N ILE A 87 7.01 6.69 1.27
CA ILE A 87 6.05 7.17 2.29
C ILE A 87 4.94 6.12 2.51
N VAL A 88 4.32 5.61 1.44
CA VAL A 88 3.24 4.62 1.51
C VAL A 88 3.73 3.33 2.19
N PHE A 89 4.90 2.83 1.80
CA PHE A 89 5.52 1.65 2.43
C PHE A 89 5.81 1.90 3.91
N GLY A 90 6.44 3.02 4.24
CA GLY A 90 6.76 3.37 5.63
C GLY A 90 5.50 3.45 6.49
N MET A 91 4.44 4.06 5.96
CA MET A 91 3.14 4.13 6.64
C MET A 91 2.47 2.76 6.76
N GLY A 92 2.56 1.87 5.76
CA GLY A 92 2.09 0.48 5.85
C GLY A 92 2.80 -0.31 6.96
N HIS A 93 4.12 -0.14 7.11
CA HIS A 93 4.85 -0.69 8.24
C HIS A 93 4.38 -0.13 9.59
N MET A 94 4.04 1.15 9.67
CA MET A 94 3.45 1.74 10.86
C MET A 94 2.04 1.19 11.16
N VAL A 95 1.22 0.93 10.13
CA VAL A 95 -0.10 0.28 10.26
C VAL A 95 0.08 -1.09 10.91
N ARG A 96 1.04 -1.89 10.41
CA ARG A 96 1.40 -3.18 11.01
C ARG A 96 1.82 -3.08 12.47
N SER A 97 2.72 -2.16 12.80
CA SER A 97 3.19 -2.00 14.18
C SER A 97 2.06 -1.62 15.14
N ARG A 98 1.16 -0.72 14.71
CA ARG A 98 -0.01 -0.33 15.52
C ARG A 98 -0.99 -1.47 15.68
N LEU A 99 -1.22 -2.26 14.64
CA LEU A 99 -2.02 -3.48 14.70
C LEU A 99 -1.53 -4.45 15.78
N GLU A 100 -0.21 -4.67 15.86
CA GLU A 100 0.40 -5.51 16.89
C GLU A 100 0.21 -4.93 18.30
N LYS A 101 0.37 -3.60 18.46
CA LYS A 101 0.15 -2.91 19.74
C LYS A 101 -1.30 -2.93 20.21
N ILE A 102 -2.26 -2.80 19.28
CA ILE A 102 -3.70 -2.91 19.58
C ILE A 102 -4.03 -4.31 20.07
N GLN A 103 -3.48 -5.37 19.46
CA GLN A 103 -3.67 -6.73 19.96
C GLN A 103 -3.05 -6.96 21.35
N ALA A 104 -1.94 -6.29 21.65
CA ALA A 104 -1.33 -6.29 22.97
C ALA A 104 -2.08 -5.41 23.99
N GLY A 105 -3.14 -4.69 23.58
CA GLY A 105 -3.91 -3.80 24.45
C GLY A 105 -3.21 -2.48 24.81
N THR A 106 -2.19 -2.09 24.06
CA THR A 106 -1.33 -0.91 24.36
C THR A 106 -1.55 0.29 23.43
N ASP A 107 -2.45 0.17 22.45
CA ASP A 107 -2.79 1.25 21.52
C ASP A 107 -4.29 1.17 21.16
N HIS A 108 -4.81 2.24 20.56
CA HIS A 108 -6.22 2.39 20.22
C HIS A 108 -6.47 2.32 18.71
N ALA A 109 -7.62 1.75 18.32
CA ALA A 109 -8.02 1.58 16.92
C ALA A 109 -8.12 2.91 16.15
N LYS A 110 -8.44 4.03 16.82
CA LYS A 110 -8.55 5.36 16.18
C LYS A 110 -7.27 5.79 15.46
N ALA A 111 -6.10 5.54 16.05
CA ALA A 111 -4.82 5.90 15.46
C ALA A 111 -4.48 5.03 14.23
N LEU A 112 -4.85 3.74 14.29
CA LEU A 112 -4.72 2.81 13.16
C LEU A 112 -5.60 3.25 11.98
N VAL A 113 -6.87 3.56 12.22
CA VAL A 113 -7.83 4.00 11.19
C VAL A 113 -7.35 5.28 10.52
N ASN A 114 -6.91 6.27 11.29
CA ASN A 114 -6.38 7.52 10.71
C ASN A 114 -5.16 7.27 9.82
N LEU A 115 -4.23 6.44 10.28
CA LEU A 115 -3.05 6.09 9.50
C LEU A 115 -3.42 5.33 8.22
N ASN A 116 -4.35 4.38 8.32
CA ASN A 116 -4.86 3.61 7.19
C ASN A 116 -5.47 4.52 6.11
N ARG A 117 -6.20 5.57 6.51
CA ARG A 117 -6.73 6.58 5.56
C ARG A 117 -5.65 7.38 4.86
N ILE A 118 -4.55 7.69 5.54
CA ILE A 118 -3.41 8.37 4.92
C ILE A 118 -2.75 7.44 3.89
N VAL A 119 -2.60 6.15 4.21
CA VAL A 119 -2.11 5.14 3.25
C VAL A 119 -3.03 5.04 2.03
N LEU A 120 -4.35 5.00 2.23
CA LEU A 120 -5.33 5.02 1.12
C LEU A 120 -5.16 6.23 0.23
N PHE A 121 -5.03 7.42 0.81
CA PHE A 121 -4.82 8.65 0.06
C PHE A 121 -3.50 8.61 -0.73
N GLY A 122 -2.42 8.10 -0.12
CA GLY A 122 -1.14 7.90 -0.79
C GLY A 122 -1.22 6.94 -1.97
N LEU A 123 -1.96 5.83 -1.84
CA LEU A 123 -2.18 4.88 -2.93
C LEU A 123 -3.01 5.48 -4.07
N ILE A 124 -4.03 6.30 -3.78
CA ILE A 124 -4.79 7.03 -4.80
C ILE A 124 -3.86 7.95 -5.59
N LEU A 125 -3.05 8.75 -4.89
CA LEU A 125 -2.07 9.62 -5.54
C LEU A 125 -1.10 8.83 -6.42
N ALA A 126 -0.62 7.67 -5.94
CA ALA A 126 0.27 6.80 -6.70
C ALA A 126 -0.39 6.31 -8.00
N ILE A 127 -1.66 5.88 -7.96
CA ILE A 127 -2.41 5.46 -9.16
C ILE A 127 -2.52 6.61 -10.17
N PHE A 128 -2.88 7.81 -9.74
CA PHE A 128 -2.96 8.97 -10.63
C PHE A 128 -1.59 9.34 -11.21
N MET A 129 -0.51 9.28 -10.42
CA MET A 129 0.83 9.57 -10.92
C MET A 129 1.32 8.55 -11.94
N VAL A 130 0.94 7.29 -11.76
CA VAL A 130 1.24 6.19 -12.69
C VAL A 130 0.62 6.44 -14.07
N GLU A 131 -0.56 7.06 -14.11
CA GLU A 131 -1.32 7.25 -15.35
C GLU A 131 -1.08 8.61 -16.00
N LEU A 132 -1.08 9.70 -15.22
CA LEU A 132 -1.06 11.07 -15.74
C LEU A 132 0.32 11.57 -16.17
N LYS A 133 1.39 10.92 -15.71
CA LYS A 133 2.77 11.28 -16.05
C LYS A 133 3.46 10.11 -16.71
N PRO A 134 4.34 10.36 -17.70
CA PRO A 134 5.17 9.30 -18.24
C PRO A 134 5.79 8.53 -17.08
N PHE A 135 5.70 7.20 -17.18
CA PHE A 135 6.50 6.36 -16.30
C PHE A 135 7.97 6.64 -16.49
#